data_AF-A0A0R3TYU6-F1
#
_entry.id   AF-A0A0R3TYU6-F1
#
_cell.length_a   1.000
_cell.length_b   1.000
_cell.length_c   1.000
_cell.angle_alpha   90.00
_cell.angle_beta   90.00
_cell.angle_gamma   90.00
#
_symmetry.space_group_name_H-M   'P 1'
#
loop_
_entity.id
_entity.type
_entity.pdbx_description
1 polymer ?
#
loop_
_entity_poly.entity_id
_entity_poly.type
_entity_poly.pdbx_seq_one_letter_code
_entity_poly.pdbx_strand_id
1 'polypeptide(L)'
;MSQSSMSGSCKDDTFNSKSSTSDDTMPELTQRQQNHMKNSADAEEYASSSGEEGTMQHTDSMGSGNGRTGRRLSSLDVYLSQQKDESISYVLNRRETLKDVIEEEEKRRQLATDQKRAEVMMARMQKNDDKRRESVLRDLSQAQMEKTRSHSLVRKFGGLTPEKRKRLKELLMQKAEEEFRNEQKELMQAKQNYLQKVCPPINIDNMDDAQLVELIKDLYARVQSCQKEKWEWQERLHMQTEEVRSLVF
;
A
#
# COMPACT_ATOMS: atom_id res chain seq x y z
N MET A 1 85.39 26.12 -51.10
CA MET A 1 84.00 25.62 -51.19
C MET A 1 83.55 25.29 -49.78
N SER A 2 82.58 26.06 -49.31
CA SER A 2 81.98 26.00 -47.98
C SER A 2 80.95 24.87 -47.88
N GLN A 3 80.47 24.67 -46.64
CA GLN A 3 79.23 24.01 -46.17
C GLN A 3 79.49 22.66 -45.50
N SER A 4 79.36 22.54 -44.17
CA SER A 4 78.23 22.73 -43.24
C SER A 4 77.69 21.38 -42.81
N SER A 5 78.15 20.92 -41.65
CA SER A 5 77.69 19.74 -40.93
C SER A 5 76.38 20.06 -40.18
N MET A 6 75.30 19.36 -40.53
CA MET A 6 74.04 19.40 -39.79
C MET A 6 74.02 18.30 -38.73
N SER A 7 73.80 18.71 -37.49
CA SER A 7 73.53 17.87 -36.32
C SER A 7 72.05 17.45 -36.30
N GLY A 8 71.80 16.13 -36.39
CA GLY A 8 70.49 15.53 -36.16
C GLY A 8 70.43 14.89 -34.78
N SER A 9 69.62 15.46 -33.89
CA SER A 9 69.29 14.96 -32.57
C SER A 9 68.22 13.86 -32.68
N CYS A 10 68.54 12.64 -32.26
CA CYS A 10 67.56 11.59 -31.97
C CYS A 10 67.02 11.80 -30.55
N LYS A 11 65.70 11.76 -30.38
CA LYS A 11 65.02 11.70 -29.08
C LYS A 11 64.47 10.29 -28.89
N ASP A 12 64.78 9.72 -27.74
CA ASP A 12 64.28 8.45 -27.24
C ASP A 12 62.84 8.60 -26.71
N ASP A 13 61.90 7.78 -27.20
CA ASP A 13 60.61 7.56 -26.54
C ASP A 13 60.59 6.14 -25.96
N THR A 14 60.69 6.09 -24.64
CA THR A 14 60.66 4.87 -23.82
C THR A 14 59.21 4.45 -23.60
N PHE A 15 58.73 3.43 -24.30
CA PHE A 15 57.42 2.83 -24.04
C PHE A 15 57.50 1.84 -22.86
N ASN A 16 56.92 2.27 -21.74
CA ASN A 16 56.74 1.56 -20.49
C ASN A 16 55.80 0.34 -20.66
N SER A 17 56.36 -0.87 -20.68
CA SER A 17 55.61 -2.13 -20.60
C SER A 17 55.66 -2.65 -19.17
N LYS A 18 54.56 -2.49 -18.41
CA LYS A 18 54.36 -3.18 -17.13
C LYS A 18 53.59 -4.47 -17.38
N SER A 19 54.33 -5.58 -17.31
CA SER A 19 53.85 -6.93 -17.06
C SER A 19 53.58 -7.16 -15.57
N SER A 20 52.98 -8.32 -15.27
CA SER A 20 53.00 -9.01 -13.97
C SER A 20 51.93 -8.49 -12.98
N THR A 21 51.21 -9.30 -12.21
CA THR A 21 51.27 -10.74 -11.91
C THR A 21 50.01 -11.09 -11.13
N SER A 22 49.60 -12.35 -11.25
CA SER A 22 48.61 -13.09 -10.46
C SER A 22 48.78 -12.98 -8.94
N ASP A 23 47.67 -12.87 -8.22
CA ASP A 23 47.54 -13.35 -6.84
C ASP A 23 46.15 -13.99 -6.66
N ASP A 24 46.10 -15.30 -6.86
CA ASP A 24 45.07 -16.20 -6.34
C ASP A 24 45.35 -16.43 -4.85
N THR A 25 44.46 -16.00 -3.97
CA THR A 25 44.47 -16.44 -2.56
C THR A 25 43.04 -16.74 -2.14
N MET A 26 42.68 -18.01 -2.25
CA MET A 26 41.50 -18.61 -1.63
C MET A 26 41.76 -18.80 -0.12
N PRO A 27 40.83 -18.42 0.77
CA PRO A 27 40.78 -18.98 2.11
C PRO A 27 39.88 -20.22 2.17
N GLU A 28 40.47 -21.27 2.70
CA GLU A 28 39.95 -22.59 2.98
C GLU A 28 38.87 -22.62 4.07
N LEU A 29 38.01 -23.63 3.94
CA LEU A 29 36.89 -24.06 4.76
C LEU A 29 37.05 -23.93 6.28
N THR A 30 35.94 -23.61 6.95
CA THR A 30 35.60 -24.29 8.20
C THR A 30 34.15 -24.73 8.26
N GLN A 31 34.04 -26.02 8.53
CA GLN A 31 32.89 -26.90 8.56
C GLN A 31 32.03 -26.61 9.80
N ARG A 32 30.70 -26.46 9.62
CA ARG A 32 29.77 -26.78 10.71
C ARG A 32 28.53 -27.49 10.16
N GLN A 33 28.51 -28.77 10.49
CA GLN A 33 27.36 -29.67 10.43
C GLN A 33 26.13 -29.02 11.09
N GLN A 34 24.96 -29.14 10.47
CA GLN A 34 23.89 -29.94 11.06
C GLN A 34 22.79 -30.24 10.03
N ASN A 35 22.46 -31.52 10.00
CA ASN A 35 21.41 -32.16 9.23
C ASN A 35 20.02 -31.66 9.66
N HIS A 36 19.10 -31.51 8.71
CA HIS A 36 17.84 -32.29 8.72
C HIS A 36 17.08 -32.09 7.40
N MET A 37 17.03 -33.15 6.60
CA MET A 37 15.94 -33.36 5.65
C MET A 37 14.76 -33.98 6.38
N LYS A 38 13.54 -33.56 6.03
CA LYS A 38 12.36 -34.43 5.93
C LYS A 38 11.28 -33.79 5.06
N ASN A 39 10.98 -34.49 3.98
CA ASN A 39 9.84 -34.34 3.08
C ASN A 39 8.53 -34.75 3.76
N SER A 40 7.41 -34.18 3.33
CA SER A 40 6.13 -34.86 2.98
C SER A 40 5.07 -33.78 2.73
N ALA A 41 4.55 -33.64 1.51
CA ALA A 41 3.46 -34.41 0.90
C ALA A 41 2.06 -33.87 1.27
N ASP A 42 1.33 -33.51 0.21
CA ASP A 42 -0.10 -33.72 -0.06
C ASP A 42 -1.12 -33.64 1.08
N ALA A 43 -2.05 -32.68 0.92
CA ALA A 43 -3.46 -32.89 1.26
C ALA A 43 -4.33 -31.89 0.47
N GLU A 44 -4.96 -32.41 -0.58
CA GLU A 44 -6.22 -31.93 -1.15
C GLU A 44 -7.33 -31.99 -0.08
N GLU A 45 -8.18 -30.95 0.04
CA GLU A 45 -9.59 -31.18 0.37
C GLU A 45 -10.52 -30.03 -0.06
N TYR A 46 -11.46 -30.41 -0.91
CA TYR A 46 -12.72 -29.76 -1.27
C TYR A 46 -13.64 -29.58 -0.05
N ALA A 47 -14.35 -28.44 0.08
CA ALA A 47 -15.74 -28.42 0.55
C ALA A 47 -16.38 -27.01 0.45
N SER A 48 -17.48 -26.96 -0.29
CA SER A 48 -18.48 -25.89 -0.38
C SER A 48 -19.06 -25.50 0.99
N SER A 49 -19.62 -24.29 1.13
CA SER A 49 -21.02 -24.11 1.55
C SER A 49 -21.42 -22.64 1.69
N SER A 50 -22.56 -22.33 1.09
CA SER A 50 -23.48 -21.21 1.31
C SER A 50 -23.82 -20.96 2.78
N GLY A 51 -24.22 -19.72 3.08
CA GLY A 51 -24.89 -19.41 4.34
C GLY A 51 -25.10 -17.92 4.54
N GLU A 52 -26.11 -17.36 3.89
CA GLU A 52 -26.82 -16.17 4.37
C GLU A 52 -27.46 -16.53 5.73
N GLU A 53 -27.41 -15.63 6.72
CA GLU A 53 -28.56 -15.35 7.61
C GLU A 53 -28.20 -14.27 8.63
N GLY A 54 -29.18 -13.40 8.86
CA GLY A 54 -29.08 -12.22 9.70
C GLY A 54 -29.32 -12.53 11.17
N THR A 55 -28.59 -11.82 12.03
CA THR A 55 -28.87 -11.78 13.46
C THR A 55 -29.45 -10.43 13.82
N MET A 56 -30.78 -10.37 13.77
CA MET A 56 -31.62 -9.41 14.48
C MET A 56 -31.81 -9.93 15.91
N GLN A 57 -31.26 -9.23 16.90
CA GLN A 57 -31.58 -9.34 18.33
C GLN A 57 -31.51 -7.88 18.84
N HIS A 58 -32.60 -7.15 19.11
CA HIS A 58 -33.67 -7.31 20.10
C HIS A 58 -33.19 -7.47 21.54
N THR A 59 -33.78 -6.65 22.43
CA THR A 59 -33.67 -6.57 23.92
C THR A 59 -32.53 -5.66 24.40
N ASP A 60 -32.66 -4.66 25.30
CA ASP A 60 -33.70 -4.15 26.21
C ASP A 60 -33.37 -2.67 26.56
N SER A 61 -34.33 -1.73 26.56
CA SER A 61 -35.14 -1.26 27.71
C SER A 61 -34.36 -0.74 28.93
N MET A 62 -34.24 0.59 29.03
CA MET A 62 -34.47 1.43 30.23
C MET A 62 -34.86 2.82 29.70
N GLY A 63 -36.04 3.43 29.91
CA GLY A 63 -37.00 3.23 30.99
C GLY A 63 -37.13 4.52 31.81
N SER A 64 -37.62 5.61 31.22
CA SER A 64 -38.15 6.78 31.95
C SER A 64 -39.11 7.58 31.07
N GLY A 65 -40.17 6.90 30.65
CA GLY A 65 -41.36 7.55 30.11
C GLY A 65 -42.44 7.49 31.17
N ASN A 66 -42.57 8.55 31.97
CA ASN A 66 -43.69 8.74 32.87
C ASN A 66 -45.00 8.45 32.13
N GLY A 67 -45.72 7.45 32.60
CA GLY A 67 -47.02 7.07 32.09
C GLY A 67 -47.98 8.26 32.14
N ARG A 68 -48.28 8.84 30.98
CA ARG A 68 -49.52 9.57 30.78
C ARG A 68 -50.62 8.55 30.54
N THR A 69 -51.07 7.92 31.61
CA THR A 69 -52.32 7.16 31.61
C THR A 69 -53.46 8.11 31.29
N GLY A 70 -54.01 8.02 30.08
CA GLY A 70 -55.27 8.65 29.69
C GLY A 70 -56.48 8.00 30.36
N ARG A 71 -56.46 7.87 31.70
CA ARG A 71 -57.69 7.57 32.45
C ARG A 71 -58.52 8.83 32.50
N ARG A 72 -59.68 8.79 31.84
CA ARG A 72 -60.76 9.75 32.08
C ARG A 72 -61.08 9.67 33.58
N LEU A 73 -61.06 10.81 34.27
CA LEU A 73 -61.38 10.89 35.70
C LEU A 73 -62.72 10.19 35.97
N SER A 74 -62.78 9.38 37.02
CA SER A 74 -64.03 8.75 37.46
C SER A 74 -65.05 9.83 37.82
N SER A 75 -66.34 9.59 37.59
CA SER A 75 -67.42 10.51 38.00
C SER A 75 -67.35 10.86 39.50
N LEU A 76 -66.77 9.99 40.32
CA LEU A 76 -66.51 10.22 41.74
C LEU A 76 -65.28 11.11 42.00
N ASP A 77 -64.24 11.04 41.17
CA ASP A 77 -63.05 11.91 41.27
C ASP A 77 -63.39 13.36 40.90
N VAL A 78 -64.30 13.55 39.94
CA VAL A 78 -64.85 14.88 39.61
C VAL A 78 -65.65 15.45 40.78
N TYR A 79 -66.40 14.63 41.51
CA TYR A 79 -67.19 15.06 42.67
C TYR A 79 -66.35 15.29 43.93
N LEU A 80 -65.24 14.57 44.11
CA LEU A 80 -64.33 14.74 45.26
C LEU A 80 -63.28 15.85 45.03
N SER A 81 -63.01 16.22 43.77
CA SER A 81 -62.25 17.43 43.42
C SER A 81 -63.08 18.71 43.45
N GLN A 82 -64.39 18.64 43.69
CA GLN A 82 -65.14 19.81 44.13
C GLN A 82 -64.64 20.15 45.54
N GLN A 83 -63.72 21.11 45.60
CA GLN A 83 -63.46 21.86 46.82
C GLN A 83 -64.83 22.26 47.38
N LYS A 84 -65.10 21.87 48.63
CA LYS A 84 -66.25 22.35 49.38
C LYS A 84 -66.33 23.86 49.18
N ASP A 85 -67.48 24.34 48.70
CA ASP A 85 -67.78 25.75 48.64
C ASP A 85 -67.63 26.33 50.05
N GLU A 86 -66.45 26.87 50.34
CA GLU A 86 -66.26 27.76 51.48
C GLU A 86 -67.24 28.90 51.28
N SER A 87 -68.07 29.12 52.30
CA SER A 87 -69.02 30.22 52.38
C SER A 87 -68.39 31.49 51.82
N ILE A 88 -68.85 31.89 50.63
CA ILE A 88 -68.46 33.14 49.98
C ILE A 88 -68.96 34.26 50.88
N SER A 89 -68.05 34.71 51.75
CA SER A 89 -68.18 35.93 52.52
C SER A 89 -68.20 37.09 51.53
N TYR A 90 -69.39 37.57 51.18
CA TYR A 90 -69.58 38.85 50.50
C TYR A 90 -69.23 39.98 51.48
N VAL A 91 -67.95 40.14 51.77
CA VAL A 91 -67.43 41.46 52.14
C VAL A 91 -67.40 42.24 50.84
N LEU A 92 -68.29 43.23 50.72
CA LEU A 92 -68.17 44.29 49.73
C LEU A 92 -66.80 44.95 49.96
N ASN A 93 -65.77 44.45 49.28
CA ASN A 93 -64.51 45.15 49.17
C ASN A 93 -64.83 46.50 48.53
N ARG A 94 -64.31 47.55 49.16
CA ARG A 94 -64.29 48.93 48.69
C ARG A 94 -64.34 48.98 47.17
N ARG A 95 -65.24 49.81 46.60
CA ARG A 95 -65.19 50.20 45.18
C ARG A 95 -63.74 50.55 44.81
N GLU A 96 -63.07 49.63 44.14
CA GLU A 96 -61.85 49.94 43.41
C GLU A 96 -62.26 51.00 42.38
N THR A 97 -61.52 52.09 42.36
CA THR A 97 -61.81 53.14 41.39
C THR A 97 -61.47 52.58 40.01
N LEU A 98 -62.17 53.01 38.95
CA LEU A 98 -61.90 52.58 37.57
C LEU A 98 -60.40 52.69 37.20
N LYS A 99 -59.67 53.59 37.88
CA LYS A 99 -58.23 53.79 37.77
C LYS A 99 -57.39 52.61 38.27
N ASP A 100 -57.79 51.95 39.35
CA ASP A 100 -57.05 50.83 39.96
C ASP A 100 -57.10 49.59 39.05
N VAL A 101 -58.25 49.33 38.42
CA VAL A 101 -58.43 48.26 37.44
C VAL A 101 -57.60 48.50 36.17
N ILE A 102 -57.54 49.75 35.70
CA ILE A 102 -56.71 50.14 34.55
C ILE A 102 -55.22 49.99 34.88
N GLU A 103 -54.78 50.44 36.07
CA GLU A 103 -53.38 50.30 36.51
C GLU A 103 -52.96 48.83 36.71
N GLU A 104 -53.82 47.98 37.25
CA GLU A 104 -53.53 46.55 37.39
C GLU A 104 -53.46 45.87 36.01
N GLU A 105 -54.35 46.24 35.08
CA GLU A 105 -54.32 45.74 33.72
C GLU A 105 -53.06 46.18 32.96
N GLU A 106 -52.61 47.43 33.15
CA GLU A 106 -51.35 47.93 32.61
C GLU A 106 -50.14 47.20 33.20
N LYS A 107 -50.11 46.93 34.52
CA LYS A 107 -49.05 46.13 35.16
C LYS A 107 -49.02 44.70 34.63
N ARG A 108 -50.18 44.07 34.39
CA ARG A 108 -50.27 42.75 33.76
C ARG A 108 -49.76 42.77 32.32
N ARG A 109 -50.08 43.82 31.55
CA ARG A 109 -49.55 44.02 30.19
C ARG A 109 -48.04 44.20 30.19
N GLN A 110 -47.48 44.99 31.12
CA GLN A 110 -46.04 45.19 31.28
C GLN A 110 -45.32 43.88 31.67
N LEU A 111 -45.84 43.15 32.65
CA LEU A 111 -45.31 41.83 33.03
C LEU A 111 -45.36 40.83 31.88
N ALA A 112 -46.44 40.83 31.09
CA ALA A 112 -46.55 39.97 29.91
C ALA A 112 -45.54 40.37 28.82
N THR A 113 -45.25 41.66 28.62
CA THR A 113 -44.21 42.11 27.68
C THR A 113 -42.80 41.74 28.17
N ASP A 114 -42.54 41.85 29.47
CA ASP A 114 -41.26 41.49 30.07
C ASP A 114 -41.02 39.98 30.03
N GLN A 115 -42.06 39.18 30.28
CA GLN A 115 -42.02 37.72 30.11
C GLN A 115 -41.71 37.33 28.67
N LYS A 116 -42.39 37.93 27.67
CA LYS A 116 -42.10 37.68 26.25
C LYS A 116 -40.66 38.09 25.89
N ARG A 117 -40.16 39.20 26.42
CA ARG A 117 -38.78 39.65 26.20
C ARG A 117 -37.76 38.69 26.82
N ALA A 118 -38.03 38.18 28.02
CA ALA A 118 -37.20 37.16 28.68
C ALA A 118 -37.22 35.83 27.92
N GLU A 119 -38.38 35.39 27.45
CA GLU A 119 -38.52 34.18 26.62
C GLU A 119 -37.71 34.27 25.33
N VAL A 120 -37.78 35.39 24.62
CA VAL A 120 -36.98 35.65 23.41
C VAL A 120 -35.47 35.63 23.73
N MET A 121 -35.06 36.17 24.88
CA MET A 121 -33.67 36.16 25.32
C MET A 121 -33.18 34.73 25.61
N MET A 122 -33.98 33.93 26.30
CA MET A 122 -33.69 32.51 26.59
C MET A 122 -33.64 31.67 25.31
N ALA A 123 -34.58 31.86 24.39
CA ALA A 123 -34.60 31.18 23.09
C ALA A 123 -33.35 31.51 22.24
N ARG A 124 -32.87 32.77 22.31
CA ARG A 124 -31.64 33.18 21.62
C ARG A 124 -30.39 32.54 22.22
N MET A 125 -30.33 32.41 23.55
CA MET A 125 -29.25 31.72 24.25
C MET A 125 -29.22 30.23 23.91
N GLN A 126 -30.38 29.57 23.97
CA GLN A 126 -30.51 28.16 23.61
C GLN A 126 -30.10 27.88 22.16
N LYS A 127 -30.50 28.74 21.22
CA LYS A 127 -30.07 28.65 19.82
C LYS A 127 -28.55 28.83 19.64
N ASN A 128 -27.87 29.58 20.51
CA ASN A 128 -26.41 29.71 20.49
C ASN A 128 -25.75 28.44 21.03
N ASP A 129 -26.27 27.92 22.14
CA ASP A 129 -25.77 26.69 22.77
C ASP A 129 -25.95 25.47 21.86
N ASP A 130 -27.10 25.36 21.18
CA ASP A 130 -27.36 24.29 20.23
C ASP A 130 -26.42 24.36 19.02
N LYS A 131 -26.15 25.58 18.50
CA LYS A 131 -25.14 25.78 17.44
C LYS A 131 -23.74 25.36 17.88
N ARG A 132 -23.36 25.63 19.14
CA ARG A 132 -22.06 25.20 19.70
C ARG A 132 -21.99 23.69 19.86
N ARG A 133 -23.06 23.04 20.31
CA ARG A 133 -23.11 21.57 20.40
C ARG A 133 -23.01 20.92 19.03
N GLU A 134 -23.73 21.45 18.04
CA GLU A 134 -23.69 20.95 16.68
C GLU A 134 -22.31 21.11 16.04
N SER A 135 -21.63 22.25 16.25
CA SER A 135 -20.26 22.44 15.73
C SER A 135 -19.29 21.44 16.34
N VAL A 136 -19.33 21.23 17.66
CA VAL A 136 -18.47 20.24 18.34
C VAL A 136 -18.74 18.82 17.82
N LEU A 137 -20.00 18.46 17.58
CA LEU A 137 -20.35 17.16 17.00
C LEU A 137 -19.82 17.02 15.57
N ARG A 138 -19.90 18.06 14.74
CA ARG A 138 -19.32 18.05 13.38
C ARG A 138 -17.81 17.91 13.42
N ASP A 139 -17.12 18.63 14.29
CA ASP A 139 -15.67 18.57 14.41
C ASP A 139 -15.20 17.18 14.88
N LEU A 140 -15.90 16.59 15.87
CA LEU A 140 -15.65 15.22 16.31
C LEU A 140 -15.89 14.20 15.18
N SER A 141 -16.98 14.35 14.42
CA SER A 141 -17.29 13.49 13.28
C SER A 141 -16.25 13.62 12.17
N GLN A 142 -15.79 14.83 11.84
CA GLN A 142 -14.74 15.06 10.85
C GLN A 142 -13.41 14.45 11.29
N ALA A 143 -13.03 14.64 12.56
CA ALA A 143 -11.81 14.05 13.12
C ALA A 143 -11.86 12.51 13.11
N GLN A 144 -13.03 11.89 13.32
CA GLN A 144 -13.19 10.44 13.18
C GLN A 144 -13.06 9.98 11.73
N MET A 145 -13.68 10.68 10.77
CA MET A 145 -13.55 10.37 9.35
C MET A 145 -12.10 10.51 8.84
N GLU A 146 -11.34 11.48 9.34
CA GLU A 146 -9.93 11.66 8.98
C GLU A 146 -9.04 10.52 9.48
N LYS A 147 -9.27 10.05 10.71
CA LYS A 147 -8.57 8.88 11.29
C LYS A 147 -8.83 7.58 10.52
N THR A 148 -10.06 7.37 10.03
CA THR A 148 -10.39 6.18 9.24
C THR A 148 -9.81 6.22 7.82
N ARG A 149 -9.74 7.41 7.20
CA ARG A 149 -9.12 7.62 5.87
C ARG A 149 -7.61 7.39 5.88
N SER A 150 -6.89 7.85 6.89
CA SER A 150 -5.44 7.62 6.99
C SER A 150 -5.13 6.14 7.20
N HIS A 151 -5.93 5.45 8.02
CA HIS A 151 -5.76 4.02 8.24
C HIS A 151 -6.08 3.16 6.99
N SER A 152 -7.04 3.56 6.15
CA SER A 152 -7.37 2.81 4.94
C SER A 152 -6.31 2.95 3.84
N LEU A 153 -5.59 4.06 3.77
CA LEU A 153 -4.45 4.24 2.85
C LEU A 153 -3.27 3.31 3.20
N VAL A 154 -3.00 3.09 4.48
CA VAL A 154 -1.96 2.15 4.94
C VAL A 154 -2.32 0.69 4.62
N ARG A 155 -3.62 0.36 4.55
CA ARG A 155 -4.11 -1.00 4.26
C ARG A 155 -3.97 -1.43 2.80
N LYS A 156 -3.76 -0.51 1.83
CA LYS A 156 -3.67 -0.84 0.39
C LYS A 156 -2.43 -1.66 0.00
N PHE A 157 -1.47 -1.82 0.90
CA PHE A 157 -0.23 -2.59 0.66
C PHE A 157 -0.03 -3.69 1.72
N GLY A 158 -1.05 -4.52 1.91
CA GLY A 158 -0.98 -5.74 2.73
C GLY A 158 -0.63 -5.52 4.20
N GLY A 159 -0.73 -4.28 4.72
CA GLY A 159 -0.40 -3.96 6.11
C GLY A 159 1.07 -4.13 6.50
N LEU A 160 1.99 -4.34 5.55
CA LEU A 160 3.42 -4.39 5.87
C LEU A 160 3.96 -2.99 6.18
N THR A 161 4.72 -2.89 7.27
CA THR A 161 5.48 -1.68 7.60
C THR A 161 6.44 -1.35 6.45
N PRO A 162 6.72 -0.06 6.20
CA PRO A 162 7.59 0.36 5.08
C PRO A 162 8.99 -0.27 5.16
N GLU A 163 9.52 -0.47 6.36
CA GLU A 163 10.81 -1.15 6.60
C GLU A 163 10.80 -2.61 6.15
N LYS A 164 9.76 -3.37 6.49
CA LYS A 164 9.62 -4.77 6.06
C LYS A 164 9.48 -4.88 4.54
N ARG A 165 8.81 -3.92 3.90
CA ARG A 165 8.69 -3.87 2.44
C ARG A 165 10.04 -3.60 1.76
N LYS A 166 10.86 -2.70 2.31
CA LYS A 166 12.22 -2.45 1.81
C LYS A 166 13.09 -3.70 1.92
N ARG A 167 13.12 -4.34 3.10
CA ARG A 167 13.84 -5.60 3.31
C ARG A 167 13.37 -6.71 2.37
N LEU A 168 12.06 -6.83 2.14
CA LEU A 168 11.52 -7.80 1.19
C LEU A 168 11.98 -7.50 -0.25
N LYS A 169 11.97 -6.23 -0.66
CA LYS A 169 12.47 -5.81 -1.97
C LYS A 169 13.95 -6.15 -2.14
N GLU A 170 14.77 -5.92 -1.10
CA GLU A 170 16.18 -6.28 -1.09
C GLU A 170 16.39 -7.79 -1.23
N LEU A 171 15.67 -8.61 -0.45
CA LEU A 171 15.74 -10.06 -0.55
C LEU A 171 15.30 -10.58 -1.93
N LEU A 172 14.26 -9.98 -2.50
CA LEU A 172 13.78 -10.36 -3.84
C LEU A 172 14.83 -10.01 -4.91
N MET A 173 15.48 -8.85 -4.79
CA MET A 173 16.54 -8.44 -5.71
C MET A 173 17.80 -9.29 -5.56
N GLN A 174 18.18 -9.63 -4.32
CA GLN A 174 19.27 -10.56 -4.03
C GLN A 174 19.00 -11.95 -4.61
N LYS A 175 17.78 -12.46 -4.43
CA LYS A 175 17.37 -13.74 -5.00
C LYS A 175 17.37 -13.71 -6.53
N ALA A 176 16.87 -12.64 -7.14
CA ALA A 176 16.91 -12.46 -8.59
C ALA A 176 18.34 -12.39 -9.14
N GLU A 177 19.26 -11.72 -8.42
CA GLU A 177 20.68 -11.68 -8.78
C GLU A 177 21.33 -13.07 -8.67
N GLU A 178 20.99 -13.84 -7.63
CA GLU A 178 21.46 -15.21 -7.47
C GLU A 178 20.95 -16.12 -8.60
N GLU A 179 19.67 -16.06 -8.91
CA GLU A 179 19.06 -16.81 -10.02
C GLU A 179 19.69 -16.43 -11.37
N PHE A 180 19.94 -15.14 -11.62
CA PHE A 180 20.62 -14.68 -12.83
C PHE A 180 22.05 -15.23 -12.95
N ARG A 181 22.82 -15.24 -11.84
CA ARG A 181 24.16 -15.82 -11.83
C ARG A 181 24.13 -17.33 -12.05
N ASN A 182 23.14 -18.03 -11.48
CA ASN A 182 23.00 -19.47 -11.69
C ASN A 182 22.64 -19.78 -13.15
N GLU A 183 21.70 -19.05 -13.74
CA GLU A 183 21.34 -19.19 -15.16
C GLU A 183 22.54 -18.92 -16.07
N GLN A 184 23.35 -17.90 -15.79
CA GLN A 184 24.60 -17.66 -16.55
C GLN A 184 25.58 -18.82 -16.45
N LYS A 185 25.75 -19.42 -15.27
CA LYS A 185 26.62 -20.59 -15.09
C LYS A 185 26.09 -21.80 -15.85
N GLU A 186 24.80 -22.08 -15.75
CA GLU A 186 24.15 -23.17 -16.48
C GLU A 186 24.25 -22.95 -17.99
N LEU A 187 24.07 -21.72 -18.48
CA LEU A 187 24.24 -21.38 -19.89
C LEU A 187 25.68 -21.57 -20.36
N MET A 188 26.67 -21.15 -19.56
CA MET A 188 28.08 -21.38 -19.87
C MET A 188 28.43 -22.87 -19.89
N GLN A 189 27.92 -23.64 -18.93
CA GLN A 189 28.11 -25.08 -18.89
C GLN A 189 27.42 -25.78 -20.08
N ALA A 190 26.20 -25.40 -20.41
CA ALA A 190 25.47 -25.90 -21.57
C ALA A 190 26.20 -25.56 -22.88
N LYS A 191 26.74 -24.33 -23.00
CA LYS A 191 27.59 -23.93 -24.12
C LYS A 191 28.85 -24.79 -24.20
N GLN A 192 29.54 -25.03 -23.09
CA GLN A 192 30.74 -25.87 -23.07
C GLN A 192 30.42 -27.32 -23.44
N ASN A 193 29.35 -27.89 -22.88
CA ASN A 193 28.87 -29.23 -23.22
C ASN A 193 28.48 -29.33 -24.71
N TYR A 194 27.83 -28.31 -25.26
CA TYR A 194 27.50 -28.24 -26.68
C TYR A 194 28.76 -28.16 -27.55
N LEU A 195 29.72 -27.30 -27.19
CA LEU A 195 31.00 -27.19 -27.89
C LEU A 195 31.78 -28.50 -27.88
N GLN A 196 31.79 -29.22 -26.76
CA GLN A 196 32.45 -30.52 -26.67
C GLN A 196 31.79 -31.58 -27.57
N LYS A 197 30.46 -31.52 -27.74
CA LYS A 197 29.71 -32.40 -28.65
C LYS A 197 29.96 -32.06 -30.12
N VAL A 198 29.94 -30.77 -30.46
CA VAL A 198 30.10 -30.30 -31.83
C VAL A 198 31.55 -30.38 -32.26
N CYS A 199 32.48 -29.88 -31.46
CA CYS A 199 33.90 -29.81 -31.74
C CYS A 199 34.68 -30.58 -30.64
N PRO A 200 34.74 -31.91 -30.72
CA PRO A 200 35.57 -32.69 -29.82
C PRO A 200 37.06 -32.37 -30.06
N PRO A 201 37.91 -32.52 -29.04
CA PRO A 201 39.35 -32.35 -29.20
C PRO A 201 39.89 -33.36 -30.22
N ILE A 202 40.68 -32.88 -31.17
CA ILE A 202 41.27 -33.70 -32.22
C ILE A 202 42.55 -34.32 -31.70
N ASN A 203 42.71 -35.64 -31.83
CA ASN A 203 43.95 -36.34 -31.51
C ASN A 203 44.72 -36.63 -32.81
N ILE A 204 45.98 -36.19 -32.86
CA ILE A 204 46.86 -36.29 -34.03
C ILE A 204 48.02 -37.28 -33.84
N ASP A 205 48.19 -37.85 -32.64
CA ASP A 205 49.42 -38.54 -32.25
C ASP A 205 49.68 -39.86 -32.99
N ASN A 206 48.68 -40.42 -33.70
CA ASN A 206 48.77 -41.73 -34.36
C ASN A 206 48.25 -41.72 -35.82
N MET A 207 48.26 -40.56 -36.49
CA MET A 207 47.78 -40.45 -37.87
C MET A 207 48.93 -40.52 -38.89
N ASP A 208 48.68 -41.19 -40.02
CA ASP A 208 49.58 -41.22 -41.18
C ASP A 208 49.44 -39.93 -42.03
N ASP A 209 50.45 -39.60 -42.83
CA ASP A 209 50.51 -38.34 -43.62
C ASP A 209 49.31 -38.19 -44.55
N ALA A 210 48.84 -39.28 -45.15
CA ALA A 210 47.67 -39.27 -46.03
C ALA A 210 46.37 -38.96 -45.25
N GLN A 211 46.21 -39.53 -44.06
CA GLN A 211 45.07 -39.30 -43.18
C GLN A 211 45.06 -37.87 -42.65
N LEU A 212 46.25 -37.31 -42.37
CA LEU A 212 46.39 -35.93 -41.93
C LEU A 212 45.95 -34.93 -43.02
N VAL A 213 46.31 -35.19 -44.28
CA VAL A 213 45.89 -34.35 -45.42
C VAL A 213 44.37 -34.39 -45.64
N GLU A 214 43.75 -35.56 -45.50
CA GLU A 214 42.29 -35.70 -45.58
C GLU A 214 41.59 -34.95 -44.45
N LEU A 215 42.05 -35.12 -43.21
CA LEU A 215 41.52 -34.41 -42.05
C LEU A 215 41.61 -32.88 -42.22
N ILE A 216 42.72 -32.36 -42.72
CA ILE A 216 42.88 -30.91 -42.96
C ILE A 216 41.85 -30.39 -43.97
N LYS A 217 41.59 -31.15 -45.05
CA LYS A 217 40.58 -30.78 -46.05
C LYS A 217 39.17 -30.77 -45.47
N ASP A 218 38.84 -31.77 -44.66
CA ASP A 218 37.54 -31.87 -44.00
C ASP A 218 37.33 -30.74 -42.99
N LEU A 219 38.35 -30.44 -42.18
CA LEU A 219 38.32 -29.32 -41.25
C LEU A 219 38.18 -27.98 -41.99
N TYR A 220 38.87 -27.81 -43.11
CA TYR A 220 38.75 -26.60 -43.93
C TYR A 220 37.33 -26.43 -44.49
N ALA A 221 36.75 -27.49 -45.06
CA ALA A 221 35.36 -27.47 -45.54
C ALA A 221 34.38 -27.14 -44.42
N ARG A 222 34.59 -27.73 -43.23
CA ARG A 222 33.78 -27.47 -42.03
C ARG A 222 33.89 -26.02 -41.56
N VAL A 223 35.09 -25.45 -41.51
CA VAL A 223 35.32 -24.04 -41.15
C VAL A 223 34.56 -23.11 -42.10
N GLN A 224 34.58 -23.39 -43.40
CA GLN A 224 33.84 -22.59 -44.38
C GLN A 224 32.32 -22.65 -44.15
N SER A 225 31.76 -23.83 -43.86
CA SER A 225 30.34 -23.97 -43.51
C SER A 225 29.98 -23.20 -42.24
N CYS A 226 30.75 -23.36 -41.17
CA CYS A 226 30.51 -22.66 -39.91
C CYS A 226 30.65 -21.14 -40.05
N GLN A 227 31.57 -20.66 -40.89
CA GLN A 227 31.72 -19.23 -41.17
C GLN A 227 30.48 -18.68 -41.90
N LYS A 228 29.94 -19.41 -42.87
CA LYS A 228 28.70 -19.04 -43.55
C LYS A 228 27.54 -18.95 -42.57
N GLU A 229 27.34 -19.98 -41.74
CA GLU A 229 26.27 -19.98 -40.72
C GLU A 229 26.42 -18.82 -39.74
N LYS A 230 27.65 -18.51 -39.29
CA LYS A 230 27.93 -17.35 -38.45
C LYS A 230 27.46 -16.05 -39.11
N TRP A 231 27.73 -15.87 -40.41
CA TRP A 231 27.32 -14.66 -41.13
C TRP A 231 25.80 -14.54 -41.21
N GLU A 232 25.10 -15.63 -41.52
CA GLU A 232 23.64 -15.67 -41.52
C GLU A 232 23.05 -15.28 -40.15
N TRP A 233 23.64 -15.77 -39.05
CA TRP A 233 23.23 -15.40 -37.71
C TRP A 233 23.52 -13.93 -37.37
N GLN A 234 24.68 -13.41 -37.78
CA GLN A 234 25.03 -12.01 -37.57
C GLN A 234 24.07 -11.06 -38.28
N GLU A 235 23.68 -11.38 -39.51
CA GLU A 235 22.72 -10.57 -40.27
C GLU A 235 21.33 -10.60 -39.60
N ARG A 236 20.85 -11.77 -39.17
CA ARG A 236 19.59 -11.88 -38.41
C ARG A 236 19.62 -11.08 -37.11
N LEU A 237 20.71 -11.16 -36.35
CA LEU A 237 20.88 -10.39 -35.13
C LEU A 237 20.91 -8.88 -35.41
N HIS A 238 21.53 -8.46 -36.50
CA HIS A 238 21.55 -7.05 -36.90
C HIS A 238 20.14 -6.55 -37.19
N MET A 239 19.35 -7.29 -37.99
CA MET A 239 17.95 -6.93 -38.30
C MET A 239 17.09 -6.85 -37.03
N GLN A 240 17.21 -7.82 -36.13
CA GLN A 240 16.50 -7.80 -34.85
C GLN A 240 16.94 -6.63 -33.96
N THR A 241 18.23 -6.28 -33.97
CA THR A 241 18.74 -5.15 -33.20
C THR A 241 18.19 -3.82 -33.73
N GLU A 242 18.11 -3.65 -35.05
CA GLU A 242 17.50 -2.48 -35.67
C GLU A 242 15.99 -2.42 -35.41
N GLU A 243 15.29 -3.56 -35.45
CA GLU A 243 13.87 -3.65 -35.08
C GLU A 243 13.65 -3.21 -33.63
N VAL A 244 14.40 -3.78 -32.68
CA VAL A 244 14.33 -3.38 -31.27
C VAL A 244 14.65 -1.89 -31.11
N ARG A 245 15.67 -1.38 -31.81
CA ARG A 245 15.99 0.06 -31.79
C ARG A 245 14.80 0.90 -32.27
N SER A 246 14.13 0.50 -33.35
CA SER A 246 12.97 1.21 -33.91
C SER A 246 11.71 1.15 -33.03
N LEU A 247 11.60 0.16 -32.15
CA LEU A 247 10.47 0.01 -31.23
C LEU A 247 10.69 0.72 -29.89
N VAL A 248 11.94 0.83 -29.46
CA VAL A 248 12.31 1.44 -28.17
C VAL A 248 12.52 2.95 -28.28
N PHE A 249 12.91 3.46 -29.46
CA PHE A 249 13.09 4.89 -29.77
C PHE A 249 12.05 5.38 -30.76
#